data_AF-A0A2S9GN11-F1
#
_entry.id   AF-A0A2S9GN11-F1
#
_cell.length_a   1.000
_cell.length_b   1.000
_cell.length_c   1.000
_cell.angle_alpha   90.00
_cell.angle_beta   90.00
_cell.angle_gamma   90.00
#
_symmetry.space_group_name_H-M   'P 1'
#
loop_
_entity.id
_entity.type
_entity.pdbx_description
1 polymer ?
#
loop_
_entity_poly.entity_id
_entity_poly.type
_entity_poly.pdbx_seq_one_letter_code
_entity_poly.pdbx_strand_id
1 'polypeptide(L)' 'TVNQNGVDVDVLNEVPGEPAPSVSISLDRAVQNAAQNAVGITGKQAMVVVIKPSTGEILAVAQNSAADREGPLATMGLFP' A
#
# COMPACT_ATOMS: atom_id res chain seq x y z
N THR A 1 14.28 26.46 32.66
CA THR A 1 15.71 26.86 32.80
C THR A 1 15.92 28.20 32.13
N VAL A 2 16.50 29.22 32.78
CA VAL A 2 16.66 30.55 32.15
C VAL A 2 17.95 30.64 31.33
N ASN A 3 17.89 31.18 30.12
CA ASN A 3 19.09 31.45 29.33
C ASN A 3 19.82 32.70 29.82
N GLN A 4 21.01 32.97 29.27
CA GLN A 4 21.89 34.10 29.64
C GLN A 4 21.25 35.50 29.52
N ASN A 5 20.07 35.62 28.89
CA ASN A 5 19.33 36.87 28.73
C ASN A 5 18.12 36.97 29.70
N GLY A 6 17.99 36.05 30.66
CA GLY A 6 16.89 36.04 31.63
C GLY A 6 15.54 35.57 31.08
N VAL A 7 15.54 34.96 29.88
CA VAL A 7 14.33 34.39 29.27
C VAL A 7 14.21 32.93 29.68
N ASP A 8 13.04 32.55 30.18
CA ASP A 8 12.73 31.16 30.53
C ASP A 8 12.70 30.32 29.24
N VAL A 9 13.67 29.42 29.09
CA VAL A 9 13.69 28.42 28.03
C VAL A 9 13.66 27.06 28.68
N ASP A 10 12.45 26.52 28.80
CA ASP A 10 12.25 25.14 29.20
C ASP A 10 11.70 24.34 28.03
N VAL A 11 12.03 23.05 28.01
CA VAL A 11 11.45 22.12 27.05
C VAL A 11 10.00 21.92 27.47
N LEU A 12 9.07 22.57 26.77
CA LEU A 12 7.64 22.52 27.08
C LEU A 12 7.09 21.09 26.98
N ASN A 13 7.60 20.31 26.02
CA ASN A 13 7.22 18.92 25.83
C ASN A 13 8.27 18.21 24.97
N GLU A 14 8.76 17.07 25.46
CA GLU A 14 9.56 16.13 24.69
C GLU A 14 8.89 14.77 24.77
N VAL A 15 8.60 14.18 23.61
CA VAL A 15 7.94 12.88 23.51
C VAL A 15 8.90 11.93 22.78
N PRO A 16 9.33 10.83 23.40
CA PRO A 16 10.11 9.82 22.70
C PRO A 16 9.28 9.18 21.58
N GLY A 17 9.94 8.83 20.47
CA GLY A 17 9.25 8.18 19.34
C GLY A 17 8.69 6.82 19.76
N GLU A 18 7.40 6.61 19.53
CA GLU A 18 6.76 5.31 19.72
C GLU A 18 6.75 4.53 18.39
N PRO A 19 7.25 3.28 18.35
CA PRO A 19 7.22 2.48 17.13
C PRO A 19 5.79 2.27 16.64
N ALA A 20 5.55 2.53 15.34
CA ALA A 20 4.25 2.28 14.73
C ALA A 20 3.92 0.77 14.76
N PRO A 21 2.65 0.40 14.99
CA PRO A 21 2.23 -0.99 14.94
C PRO A 21 2.39 -1.56 13.53
N SER A 22 2.66 -2.86 13.45
CA SER A 22 2.62 -3.59 12.18
C SER A 22 1.19 -3.70 11.65
N VAL A 23 1.03 -3.58 10.33
CA VAL A 23 -0.26 -3.78 9.65
C VAL A 23 -0.23 -5.12 8.93
N SER A 24 -1.20 -5.98 9.23
CA SER A 24 -1.44 -7.21 8.47
C SER A 24 -2.39 -6.94 7.31
N ILE A 25 -2.06 -7.48 6.14
CA ILE A 25 -2.92 -7.44 4.95
C ILE A 25 -3.22 -8.86 4.50
N SER A 26 -4.31 -9.03 3.75
CA SER A 26 -4.78 -10.31 3.22
C SER A 26 -4.00 -10.80 1.99
N LEU A 27 -3.07 -10.00 1.47
CA LEU A 27 -2.31 -10.30 0.27
C LEU A 27 -1.48 -11.58 0.43
N ASP A 28 -1.66 -12.53 -0.49
CA ASP A 28 -0.84 -13.72 -0.59
C ASP A 28 0.25 -13.50 -1.62
N ARG A 29 1.52 -13.61 -1.21
CA ARG A 29 2.67 -13.33 -2.08
C ARG A 29 2.76 -14.30 -3.27
N ALA A 30 2.43 -15.57 -3.08
CA ALA A 30 2.48 -16.55 -4.17
C ALA A 30 1.38 -16.25 -5.20
N VAL A 31 0.17 -15.93 -4.73
CA VAL A 31 -0.94 -15.52 -5.59
C VAL A 31 -0.63 -14.21 -6.31
N GLN A 32 -0.02 -13.22 -5.63
CA GLN A 32 0.39 -11.95 -6.23
C GLN A 32 1.40 -12.15 -7.37
N ASN A 33 2.40 -13.01 -7.19
CA ASN A 33 3.36 -13.33 -8.24
C ASN A 33 2.69 -14.01 -9.44
N ALA A 34 1.77 -14.96 -9.18
CA ALA A 34 1.01 -15.61 -10.23
C ALA A 34 0.13 -14.62 -11.01
N ALA A 35 -0.55 -13.71 -10.30
CA ALA A 35 -1.35 -12.64 -10.90
C ALA A 35 -0.50 -11.70 -11.76
N GLN A 36 0.69 -11.31 -11.28
CA GLN A 36 1.61 -10.45 -12.04
C GLN A 36 2.11 -11.13 -13.32
N ASN A 37 2.43 -12.43 -13.25
CA ASN A 37 2.80 -13.21 -14.43
C ASN A 37 1.63 -13.31 -15.43
N ALA A 38 0.40 -13.50 -14.93
CA ALA A 38 -0.78 -13.64 -15.76
C ALA A 38 -1.09 -12.38 -16.58
N VAL A 39 -1.02 -11.18 -15.98
CA VAL A 39 -1.23 -9.92 -16.72
C VAL A 39 -0.07 -9.59 -17.68
N GLY A 40 1.11 -10.15 -17.44
CA GLY A 40 2.32 -9.95 -18.25
C GLY A 40 2.33 -10.70 -19.59
N ILE A 41 1.42 -11.64 -19.83
CA ILE A 41 1.41 -12.47 -21.07
C ILE A 41 0.97 -11.71 -22.32
N THR A 42 0.38 -10.52 -22.15
CA THR A 42 -0.22 -9.72 -23.24
C THR A 42 0.34 -8.31 -23.25
N GLY A 43 0.52 -7.76 -24.45
CA GLY A 43 0.88 -6.34 -24.65
C GLY A 43 -0.32 -5.38 -24.57
N LYS A 44 -1.56 -5.91 -24.52
CA LYS A 44 -2.77 -5.11 -24.29
C LYS A 44 -2.87 -4.74 -22.81
N GLN A 45 -3.64 -3.70 -22.48
CA GLN A 45 -3.97 -3.41 -21.08
C GLN A 45 -4.63 -4.61 -20.43
N ALA A 46 -4.10 -5.04 -19.29
CA ALA A 46 -4.60 -6.18 -18.55
C ALA A 46 -4.46 -5.95 -17.05
N MET A 47 -5.47 -6.42 -16.31
CA MET A 47 -5.59 -6.31 -14.86
C MET A 47 -6.24 -7.59 -14.33
N VAL A 48 -5.94 -7.94 -13.09
CA VAL A 48 -6.65 -9.00 -12.37
C VAL A 48 -6.74 -8.67 -10.87
N VAL A 49 -7.90 -8.96 -10.28
CA VAL A 49 -8.13 -8.92 -8.83
C VAL A 49 -8.51 -10.33 -8.38
N VAL A 50 -7.80 -10.87 -7.40
CA VAL A 50 -8.03 -12.23 -6.89
C VAL A 50 -8.67 -12.15 -5.51
N ILE A 51 -9.85 -12.73 -5.37
CA ILE A 51 -10.66 -12.68 -4.16
C ILE A 51 -10.86 -14.09 -3.62
N LYS A 52 -10.75 -14.28 -2.30
CA LYS A 52 -11.17 -15.50 -1.60
C LYS A 52 -12.64 -15.39 -1.19
N PRO A 53 -13.58 -16.02 -1.93
CA PRO A 53 -15.00 -15.66 -1.84
C PRO A 53 -15.61 -15.90 -0.46
N SER A 54 -15.16 -16.92 0.29
CA SER A 54 -15.68 -17.24 1.62
C SER A 54 -15.36 -16.20 2.70
N THR A 55 -14.42 -15.30 2.44
CA THR A 55 -13.92 -14.31 3.43
C THR A 55 -13.92 -12.88 2.90
N GLY A 56 -14.01 -12.69 1.58
CA GLY A 56 -13.83 -11.38 0.94
C GLY A 56 -12.39 -10.88 0.91
N GLU A 57 -11.41 -11.70 1.35
CA GLU A 57 -9.99 -11.34 1.32
C GLU A 57 -9.51 -11.11 -0.12
N ILE A 58 -8.81 -9.99 -0.34
CA ILE A 58 -8.07 -9.73 -1.58
C ILE A 58 -6.71 -10.39 -1.46
N LEU A 59 -6.50 -11.46 -2.24
CA LEU A 59 -5.26 -12.22 -2.22
C LEU A 59 -4.22 -11.65 -3.18
N ALA A 60 -4.66 -10.98 -4.26
CA ALA A 60 -3.78 -10.31 -5.22
C ALA A 60 -4.48 -9.20 -5.98
N VAL A 61 -3.71 -8.19 -6.38
CA VAL A 61 -4.11 -7.13 -7.32
C VAL A 61 -2.93 -6.91 -8.26
N ALA A 62 -3.09 -7.18 -9.56
CA ALA A 62 -2.01 -6.99 -10.52
C ALA A 62 -2.51 -6.28 -11.78
N GLN A 63 -1.63 -5.48 -12.37
CA GLN A 63 -1.81 -4.85 -13.66
C GLN A 63 -0.47 -4.81 -14.40
N ASN A 64 -0.50 -4.67 -15.72
CA ASN A 64 0.70 -4.65 -16.55
C ASN A 64 1.12 -3.22 -16.92
N SER A 65 2.33 -3.08 -17.46
CA SER A 65 2.91 -1.78 -17.84
C SER A 65 2.10 -1.02 -18.89
N ALA A 66 1.24 -1.69 -19.66
CA ALA A 66 0.32 -1.04 -20.58
C ALA A 66 -0.83 -0.34 -19.84
N ALA A 67 -1.36 -0.98 -18.79
CA ALA A 67 -2.40 -0.42 -17.91
C ALA A 67 -1.84 0.66 -16.97
N ASP A 68 -0.61 0.48 -16.46
CA ASP A 68 0.05 1.45 -15.55
C ASP A 68 0.12 2.88 -16.12
N ARG A 69 0.12 3.04 -17.45
CA ARG A 69 0.12 4.36 -18.11
C ARG A 69 -1.11 5.21 -17.78
N GLU A 70 -2.20 4.56 -17.38
CA GLU A 70 -3.47 5.21 -17.01
C GLU A 70 -3.68 5.24 -15.49
N GLY A 71 -2.67 4.84 -14.71
CA GLY A 71 -2.70 4.84 -13.25
C GLY A 71 -3.02 3.47 -12.63
N PRO A 72 -3.44 3.41 -11.35
CA PRO A 72 -3.72 2.18 -10.63
C PRO A 72 -5.14 1.66 -10.90
N LEU A 73 -5.47 1.45 -12.18
CA LEU A 73 -6.82 1.17 -12.68
C LEU A 73 -7.53 0.04 -11.91
N ALA A 74 -6.81 -1.02 -11.52
CA ALA A 74 -7.33 -2.15 -10.76
C ALA A 74 -7.89 -1.79 -9.36
N THR A 75 -7.65 -0.58 -8.87
CA THR A 75 -8.08 -0.10 -7.54
C THR A 75 -8.94 1.16 -7.59
N MET A 76 -9.28 1.64 -8.80
CA MET A 76 -10.05 2.88 -8.99
C MET A 76 -11.56 2.65 -9.12
N GLY A 77 -12.04 1.40 -9.00
CA GLY A 77 -13.46 1.07 -9.13
C GLY A 77 -14.01 1.21 -10.56
N LEU A 78 -13.13 1.34 -11.56
CA LEU A 78 -13.51 1.49 -12.97
C LEU A 78 -13.77 0.14 -13.67
N PHE A 79 -13.27 -0.96 -13.10
CA PHE A 79 -13.37 -2.31 -13.68
C PHE A 79 -13.59 -3.35 -12.56
N PRO A 80 -14.51 -4.32 -12.73
CA PRO A 80 -14.87 -5.32 -11.72
C PRO A 80 -13.82 -6.41 -11.50
#